data_AF-A0A679JIG4-F1
#
_entry.id   AF-A0A679JIG4-F1
#
_cell.length_a   1.000
_cell.length_b   1.000
_cell.length_c   1.000
_cell.angle_alpha   90.00
_cell.angle_beta   90.00
_cell.angle_gamma   90.00
#
_symmetry.space_group_name_H-M   'P 1'
#
loop_
_entity.id
_entity.type
_entity.pdbx_description
1 polymer ?
#
loop_
_entity_poly.entity_id
_entity_poly.type
_entity_poly.pdbx_seq_one_letter_code
_entity_poly.pdbx_strand_id
1 'polypeptide(L)'
;MLDDGTAFLLPHGIIGVGAGYCFVLGRPFEAPSDGSPGGREATDACLSCHLELHLLGRRVPPRTPLNERTATADLGLDVIHVRGPRVMDRRSRDLSAATVTVDLDRNTVARGRGADTFGWPIGAVAWTA
;
A
#
# COMPACT_ATOMS: atom_id res chain seq x y z
N MET A 1 -11.32 0.45 5.99
CA MET A 1 -10.05 0.09 6.66
C MET A 1 -10.38 -0.59 7.97
N LEU A 2 -9.74 -1.72 8.24
CA LEU A 2 -9.87 -2.49 9.47
C LEU A 2 -8.65 -2.24 10.38
N ASP A 3 -8.83 -2.44 11.67
CA ASP A 3 -7.73 -2.36 12.64
C ASP A 3 -6.98 -3.69 12.73
N ASP A 4 -5.72 -3.63 13.18
CA ASP A 4 -4.90 -4.80 13.45
C ASP A 4 -5.60 -5.81 14.38
N GLY A 5 -5.45 -7.09 14.09
CA GLY A 5 -6.11 -8.18 14.83
C GLY A 5 -7.61 -8.36 14.56
N THR A 6 -8.22 -7.54 13.68
CA THR A 6 -9.65 -7.69 13.33
C THR A 6 -9.90 -9.01 12.60
N ALA A 7 -10.86 -9.80 13.10
CA ALA A 7 -11.39 -10.96 12.38
C ALA A 7 -12.47 -10.53 11.37
N PHE A 8 -12.42 -11.07 10.16
CA PHE A 8 -13.42 -10.83 9.12
C PHE A 8 -13.61 -12.06 8.24
N LEU A 9 -14.78 -12.14 7.59
CA LEU A 9 -15.02 -13.17 6.58
C LEU A 9 -14.35 -12.79 5.28
N LEU A 10 -13.62 -13.73 4.68
CA LEU A 10 -12.95 -13.49 3.41
C LEU A 10 -14.00 -13.28 2.29
N PRO A 11 -14.02 -12.12 1.60
CA PRO A 11 -14.96 -11.88 0.53
C PRO A 11 -14.77 -12.87 -0.64
N HIS A 12 -15.81 -13.08 -1.44
CA HIS A 12 -15.67 -13.83 -2.69
C HIS A 12 -14.76 -13.08 -3.68
N GLY A 13 -14.00 -13.85 -4.47
CA GLY A 13 -13.17 -13.29 -5.54
C GLY A 13 -11.82 -12.75 -5.07
N ILE A 14 -11.43 -12.97 -3.80
CA ILE A 14 -10.05 -12.68 -3.34
C ILE A 14 -9.05 -13.52 -4.12
N ILE A 15 -7.98 -12.86 -4.59
CA ILE A 15 -6.91 -13.46 -5.37
C ILE A 15 -5.54 -13.33 -4.71
N GLY A 16 -5.41 -12.52 -3.65
CA GLY A 16 -4.13 -12.39 -2.96
C GLY A 16 -4.15 -11.36 -1.84
N VAL A 17 -2.97 -11.23 -1.21
CA VAL A 17 -2.67 -10.23 -0.19
C VAL A 17 -1.36 -9.54 -0.55
N GLY A 18 -1.35 -8.22 -0.46
CA GLY A 18 -0.16 -7.38 -0.47
C GLY A 18 0.17 -6.89 0.93
N ALA A 19 1.44 -6.56 1.15
CA ALA A 19 1.89 -5.86 2.34
C ALA A 19 2.68 -4.62 1.93
N GLY A 20 2.50 -3.54 2.68
CA GLY A 20 3.10 -2.26 2.34
C GLY A 20 3.05 -1.26 3.48
N TYR A 21 3.18 0.01 3.09
CA TYR A 21 3.16 1.15 3.99
C TYR A 21 1.94 2.03 3.70
N CYS A 22 1.13 2.27 4.72
CA CYS A 22 0.05 3.25 4.68
C CYS A 22 0.55 4.58 5.23
N PHE A 23 0.44 5.65 4.43
CA PHE A 23 0.82 7.01 4.82
C PHE A 23 -0.41 7.85 5.11
N VAL A 24 -0.43 8.48 6.28
CA VAL A 24 -1.49 9.42 6.67
C VAL A 24 -1.00 10.83 6.37
N LEU A 25 -1.72 11.54 5.51
CA LEU A 25 -1.46 12.95 5.20
C LEU A 25 -2.04 13.85 6.30
N GLY A 26 -1.32 14.92 6.63
CA GLY A 26 -1.77 15.95 7.58
C GLY A 26 -2.08 17.29 6.95
N ARG A 27 -1.74 17.43 5.69
CA ARG A 27 -2.09 18.57 4.86
C ARG A 27 -2.28 18.08 3.43
N PRO A 28 -3.13 18.76 2.64
CA PRO A 28 -3.18 18.51 1.20
C PRO A 28 -1.84 18.87 0.55
N PHE A 29 -1.61 18.30 -0.63
CA PHE A 29 -0.57 18.77 -1.55
C PHE A 29 -0.97 20.14 -2.11
N GLU A 30 0.01 20.99 -2.39
CA GLU A 30 -0.27 22.25 -3.07
C GLU A 30 -0.77 21.97 -4.50
N ALA A 31 -1.53 22.91 -5.08
CA ALA A 31 -2.08 22.74 -6.42
C ALA A 31 -0.95 22.36 -7.39
N PRO A 32 -1.18 21.41 -8.32
CA PRO A 32 -0.12 20.88 -9.15
C PRO A 32 0.55 22.02 -9.92
N SER A 33 1.80 22.31 -9.58
CA SER A 33 2.75 22.82 -10.56
C SER A 33 2.91 21.74 -11.65
N ASP A 34 3.41 22.06 -12.84
CA ASP A 34 3.57 21.13 -13.97
C ASP A 34 4.55 19.93 -13.71
N GLY A 35 4.67 19.44 -12.48
CA GLY A 35 5.42 18.27 -12.05
C GLY A 35 4.78 17.59 -10.84
N SER A 36 5.03 16.28 -10.71
CA SER A 36 4.66 15.48 -9.53
C SER A 36 5.28 16.09 -8.27
N PRO A 37 4.54 16.19 -7.15
CA PRO A 37 5.09 16.59 -5.87
C PRO A 37 6.39 15.85 -5.60
N GLY A 38 7.48 16.57 -5.38
CA GLY A 38 8.76 15.92 -5.08
C GLY A 38 8.63 15.06 -3.81
N GLY A 39 9.40 13.98 -3.69
CA GLY A 39 9.34 13.09 -2.50
C GLY A 39 9.55 13.81 -1.17
N ARG A 40 10.20 14.99 -1.17
CA ARG A 40 10.29 15.88 -0.01
C ARG A 40 8.93 16.46 0.41
N GLU A 41 8.13 16.95 -0.54
CA GLU A 41 6.80 17.49 -0.24
C GLU A 41 5.90 16.39 0.32
N ALA A 42 5.88 15.21 -0.30
CA ALA A 42 5.14 14.05 0.21
C ALA A 42 5.59 13.65 1.62
N THR A 43 6.91 13.67 1.87
CA THR A 43 7.45 13.39 3.21
C THR A 43 6.97 14.40 4.24
N ASP A 44 6.94 15.69 3.89
CA ASP A 44 6.53 16.79 4.75
C ASP A 44 5.01 16.82 4.97
N ALA A 45 4.23 16.38 3.99
CA ALA A 45 2.78 16.26 4.09
C ALA A 45 2.32 15.10 4.99
N CYS A 46 3.15 14.05 5.17
CA CYS A 46 2.78 12.87 5.94
C CYS A 46 2.91 13.05 7.48
N LEU A 47 1.83 12.82 8.23
CA LEU A 47 1.80 12.77 9.70
C LEU A 47 2.35 11.46 10.27
N SER A 48 1.97 10.34 9.65
CA SER A 48 2.33 9.01 10.13
C SER A 48 2.46 8.01 9.00
N CYS A 49 3.25 6.97 9.27
CA CYS A 49 3.42 5.80 8.41
C CYS A 49 3.06 4.56 9.24
N HIS A 50 2.32 3.64 8.66
CA HIS A 50 1.88 2.39 9.27
C HIS A 50 2.25 1.22 8.38
N LEU A 51 2.47 0.05 8.97
CA LEU A 51 2.39 -1.18 8.20
C LEU A 51 0.95 -1.44 7.78
N GLU A 52 0.77 -2.08 6.64
CA GLU A 52 -0.55 -2.37 6.09
C GLU A 52 -0.57 -3.72 5.40
N LEU A 53 -1.69 -4.42 5.53
CA LEU A 53 -2.08 -5.51 4.64
C LEU A 53 -3.20 -5.04 3.72
N HIS A 54 -3.11 -5.38 2.45
CA HIS A 54 -4.10 -5.07 1.43
C HIS A 54 -4.58 -6.37 0.77
N LEU A 55 -5.85 -6.68 0.92
CA LEU A 55 -6.51 -7.81 0.28
C LEU A 55 -6.91 -7.41 -1.13
N LEU A 56 -6.46 -8.20 -2.11
CA LEU A 56 -6.73 -7.99 -3.52
C LEU A 56 -7.82 -8.95 -3.97
N GLY A 57 -8.76 -8.45 -4.78
CA GLY A 57 -9.85 -9.26 -5.32
C GLY A 57 -10.30 -8.83 -6.70
N ARG A 58 -11.06 -9.72 -7.34
CA ARG A 58 -11.64 -9.53 -8.67
C ARG A 58 -13.15 -9.56 -8.59
N ARG A 59 -13.80 -8.53 -9.13
CA ARG A 59 -15.26 -8.46 -9.32
C ARG A 59 -15.66 -8.89 -10.73
N VAL A 60 -14.72 -8.86 -11.68
CA VAL A 60 -14.95 -9.28 -13.07
C VAL A 60 -15.00 -10.82 -13.22
N PRO A 61 -15.72 -11.35 -14.23
CA PRO A 61 -15.81 -12.79 -14.46
C PRO A 61 -14.44 -13.48 -14.63
N PRO A 62 -14.27 -14.75 -14.22
CA PRO A 62 -12.99 -15.46 -14.31
C PRO A 62 -12.39 -15.53 -15.71
N ARG A 63 -13.24 -15.50 -16.76
CA ARG A 63 -12.81 -15.55 -18.17
C ARG A 63 -12.23 -14.24 -18.68
N THR A 64 -12.43 -13.13 -17.96
CA THR A 64 -11.83 -11.85 -18.29
C THR A 64 -10.33 -11.91 -17.96
N PRO A 65 -9.42 -11.56 -18.88
CA PRO A 65 -7.99 -11.53 -18.58
C PRO A 65 -7.65 -10.56 -17.43
N LEU A 66 -6.68 -10.93 -16.60
CA LEU A 66 -6.12 -10.02 -15.60
C LEU A 66 -4.98 -9.22 -16.25
N ASN A 67 -5.20 -7.93 -16.47
CA ASN A 67 -4.21 -6.99 -17.01
C ASN A 67 -4.43 -5.60 -16.41
N GLU A 68 -3.60 -4.62 -16.78
CA GLU A 68 -3.64 -3.26 -16.25
C GLU A 68 -4.99 -2.57 -16.49
N ARG A 69 -5.63 -2.81 -17.64
CA ARG A 69 -6.93 -2.20 -17.98
C ARG A 69 -8.04 -2.76 -17.13
N THR A 70 -8.10 -4.08 -16.99
CA THR A 70 -9.15 -4.75 -16.21
C THR A 70 -8.95 -4.52 -14.71
N ALA A 71 -7.71 -4.48 -14.22
CA ALA A 71 -7.40 -4.10 -12.85
C ALA A 71 -7.79 -2.65 -12.55
N THR A 72 -7.48 -1.71 -13.45
CA THR A 72 -7.86 -0.30 -13.28
C THR A 72 -9.38 -0.12 -13.27
N ALA A 73 -10.09 -0.77 -14.20
CA ALA A 73 -11.55 -0.76 -14.23
C ALA A 73 -12.18 -1.41 -12.98
N ASP A 74 -11.46 -2.35 -12.35
CA ASP A 74 -11.84 -3.04 -11.12
C ASP A 74 -11.27 -2.37 -9.85
N LEU A 75 -11.15 -1.02 -9.89
CA LEU A 75 -10.68 -0.17 -8.79
C LEU A 75 -9.31 -0.60 -8.22
N GLY A 76 -8.36 -0.91 -9.09
CA GLY A 76 -7.03 -1.36 -8.68
C GLY A 76 -7.02 -2.69 -7.93
N LEU A 77 -8.09 -3.49 -8.06
CA LEU A 77 -8.32 -4.74 -7.32
C LEU A 77 -8.51 -4.54 -5.81
N ASP A 78 -8.81 -3.32 -5.36
CA ASP A 78 -8.99 -3.00 -3.93
C ASP A 78 -10.23 -3.68 -3.34
N VAL A 79 -10.04 -4.28 -2.17
CA VAL A 79 -11.10 -4.93 -1.39
C VAL A 79 -11.06 -4.50 0.07
N ILE A 80 -10.00 -4.84 0.81
CA ILE A 80 -9.87 -4.55 2.25
C ILE A 80 -8.44 -4.13 2.56
N HIS A 81 -8.33 -3.06 3.34
CA HIS A 81 -7.09 -2.62 3.97
C HIS A 81 -7.14 -2.90 5.46
N VAL A 82 -6.09 -3.51 6.02
CA VAL A 82 -5.88 -3.71 7.46
C VAL A 82 -4.69 -2.84 7.89
N ARG A 83 -4.95 -1.87 8.75
CA ARG A 83 -3.94 -0.95 9.26
C ARG A 83 -3.22 -1.58 10.44
N GLY A 84 -1.94 -1.86 10.24
CA GLY A 84 -1.04 -2.36 11.26
C GLY A 84 -0.44 -1.26 12.14
N PRO A 85 0.59 -1.61 12.93
CA PRO A 85 1.23 -0.71 13.86
C PRO A 85 1.89 0.48 13.16
N ARG A 86 2.01 1.59 13.90
CA ARG A 86 2.75 2.77 13.45
C ARG A 86 4.24 2.45 13.34
N VAL A 87 4.86 2.89 12.25
CA VAL A 87 6.31 2.89 12.12
C VAL A 87 6.89 4.05 12.93
N MET A 88 7.47 3.73 14.08
CA MET A 88 8.12 4.71 14.96
C MET A 88 9.41 5.24 14.33
N ASP A 89 9.69 6.52 14.57
CA ASP A 89 10.89 7.21 14.08
C ASP A 89 11.09 7.12 12.56
N ARG A 90 10.00 7.13 11.79
CA ARG A 90 10.03 6.96 10.32
C ARG A 90 11.04 7.87 9.61
N ARG A 91 11.30 9.07 10.14
CA ARG A 91 12.19 10.07 9.52
C ARG A 91 13.66 9.67 9.63
N SER A 92 14.02 8.83 10.60
CA SER A 92 15.37 8.31 10.79
C SER A 92 15.52 6.85 10.35
N ARG A 93 14.44 6.20 9.90
CA ARG A 93 14.47 4.84 9.34
C ARG A 93 14.55 4.88 7.83
N ASP A 94 15.43 4.06 7.26
CA ASP A 94 15.43 3.78 5.83
C ASP A 94 14.33 2.77 5.49
N LEU A 95 13.16 3.31 5.12
CA LEU A 95 12.02 2.48 4.70
C LEU A 95 12.26 1.77 3.37
N SER A 96 13.17 2.28 2.54
CA SER A 96 13.51 1.66 1.24
C SER A 96 14.30 0.38 1.45
N ALA A 97 15.25 0.37 2.38
CA ALA A 97 16.03 -0.82 2.72
C ALA A 97 15.28 -1.83 3.61
N ALA A 98 14.21 -1.40 4.29
CA ALA A 98 13.44 -2.26 5.18
C ALA A 98 12.85 -3.47 4.43
N THR A 99 13.09 -4.67 4.97
CA THR A 99 12.49 -5.91 4.48
C THR A 99 11.06 -6.02 4.98
N VAL A 100 10.14 -6.38 4.09
CA VAL A 100 8.75 -6.70 4.41
C VAL A 100 8.52 -8.19 4.10
N THR A 101 7.92 -8.92 5.04
CA THR A 101 7.54 -10.32 4.89
C THR A 101 6.05 -10.48 5.14
N VAL A 102 5.44 -11.43 4.44
CA VAL A 102 4.07 -11.88 4.70
C VAL A 102 4.12 -13.33 5.10
N ASP A 103 3.58 -13.62 6.28
CA ASP A 103 3.46 -14.96 6.82
C ASP A 103 1.99 -15.39 6.83
N LEU A 104 1.72 -16.60 6.34
CA LEU A 104 0.42 -17.27 6.43
C LEU A 104 0.61 -18.55 7.25
N ASP A 105 -0.15 -18.69 8.33
CA ASP A 105 -0.02 -19.81 9.27
C ASP A 105 1.43 -20.05 9.73
N ARG A 106 2.16 -18.95 9.98
CA ARG A 106 3.59 -18.92 10.36
C ARG A 106 4.57 -19.37 9.27
N ASN A 107 4.12 -19.50 8.02
CA ASN A 107 4.96 -19.78 6.86
C ASN A 107 5.13 -18.50 6.04
N THR A 108 6.37 -18.07 5.79
CA THR A 108 6.63 -16.94 4.91
C THR A 108 6.26 -17.29 3.47
N VAL A 109 5.25 -16.60 2.94
CA VAL A 109 4.72 -16.81 1.58
C VAL A 109 5.17 -15.71 0.61
N ALA A 110 5.60 -14.55 1.13
CA ALA A 110 6.16 -13.47 0.33
C ALA A 110 7.21 -12.68 1.09
N ARG A 111 8.17 -12.11 0.34
CA ARG A 111 9.23 -11.23 0.87
C ARG A 111 9.56 -10.16 -0.17
N GLY A 112 9.76 -8.93 0.30
CA GLY A 112 10.19 -7.79 -0.53
C GLY A 112 10.92 -6.73 0.30
N ARG A 113 11.18 -5.59 -0.33
CA ARG A 113 11.78 -4.39 0.28
C ARG A 113 10.93 -3.18 -0.04
N GLY A 114 11.01 -2.13 0.80
CA GLY A 114 10.32 -0.88 0.50
C GLY A 114 10.75 -0.25 -0.82
N ALA A 115 12.01 -0.43 -1.22
CA ALA A 115 12.54 0.04 -2.50
C ALA A 115 11.85 -0.58 -3.73
N ASP A 116 11.18 -1.73 -3.57
CA ASP A 116 10.42 -2.35 -4.66
C ASP A 116 9.21 -1.50 -5.07
N THR A 117 8.80 -0.55 -4.22
CA THR A 117 7.76 0.45 -4.51
C THR A 117 8.41 1.76 -4.93
N PHE A 118 8.46 2.03 -6.24
CA PHE A 118 8.98 3.29 -6.81
C PHE A 118 10.40 3.69 -6.35
N GLY A 119 11.25 2.73 -5.95
CA GLY A 119 12.58 2.99 -5.38
C GLY A 119 12.58 3.47 -3.93
N TRP A 120 11.45 3.99 -3.45
CA TRP A 120 11.22 4.45 -2.08
C TRP A 120 9.70 4.50 -1.77
N PRO A 121 9.23 4.00 -0.62
CA PRO A 121 7.79 3.91 -0.37
C PRO A 121 7.02 5.24 -0.46
N ILE A 122 7.63 6.35 -0.04
CA ILE A 122 7.00 7.69 -0.13
C ILE A 122 6.85 8.18 -1.57
N GLY A 123 7.60 7.59 -2.51
CA GLY A 123 7.50 7.89 -3.93
C GLY A 123 6.15 7.56 -4.54
N ALA A 124 5.47 6.52 -4.04
CA ALA A 124 4.12 6.21 -4.48
C ALA A 124 3.15 7.34 -4.11
N VAL A 125 3.29 7.92 -2.91
CA VAL A 125 2.47 9.07 -2.48
C VAL A 125 2.75 10.28 -3.37
N ALA A 126 4.03 10.59 -3.61
CA ALA A 126 4.45 11.67 -4.50
C ALA A 126 3.89 11.52 -5.93
N TRP A 127 3.87 10.30 -6.46
CA TRP A 127 3.40 10.02 -7.81
C TRP A 127 1.87 10.08 -7.94
N THR A 128 1.13 9.70 -6.89
CA THR A 128 -0.34 9.71 -6.89
C THR A 128 -0.95 11.08 -6.60
N ALA A 129 -0.20 11.97 -5.95
CA ALA A 129 -0.65 13.28 -5.47
C ALA A 129 -0.89 14.32 -6.58
#